data_AF-A0A7R9AJA4-F1
#
_entry.id   AF-A0A7R9AJA4-F1
#
_cell.length_a   1.000
_cell.length_b   1.000
_cell.length_c   1.000
_cell.angle_alpha   90.00
_cell.angle_beta   90.00
_cell.angle_gamma   90.00
#
_symmetry.space_group_name_H-M   'P 1'
#
loop_
_entity.id
_entity.type
_entity.pdbx_description
1 polymer ?
#
loop_
_entity_poly.entity_id
_entity_poly.type
_entity_poly.pdbx_seq_one_letter_code
_entity_poly.pdbx_strand_id
1 'polypeptide(L)' 'MSPIPAVLEIPSKDYPYDPSKDSILRRAKGMYTAEDFR' A
#
# COMPACT_ATOMS: atom_id res chain seq x y z
N MET A 1 -7.72 -19.85 -13.42
CA MET A 1 -7.71 -19.50 -11.99
C MET A 1 -8.06 -18.03 -11.90
N SER A 2 -9.20 -17.67 -11.33
CA SER A 2 -9.58 -16.27 -11.17
C SER A 2 -8.81 -15.66 -9.98
N PRO A 3 -8.34 -14.41 -10.08
CA PRO A 3 -7.74 -13.74 -8.94
C PRO A 3 -8.74 -13.64 -7.79
N ILE A 4 -8.24 -13.77 -6.57
CA ILE A 4 -9.04 -13.54 -5.36
C ILE A 4 -9.27 -12.03 -5.17
N PRO A 5 -10.37 -11.61 -4.54
CA PRO A 5 -10.60 -10.21 -4.20
C PRO A 5 -9.45 -9.64 -3.37
N ALA A 6 -9.02 -8.42 -3.72
CA ALA A 6 -8.03 -7.70 -2.95
C ALA A 6 -8.65 -7.10 -1.69
N VAL A 7 -7.87 -7.05 -0.61
CA VAL A 7 -8.22 -6.30 0.60
C VAL A 7 -7.55 -4.94 0.50
N LEU A 8 -8.32 -3.87 0.69
CA LEU A 8 -7.83 -2.49 0.71
C LEU A 8 -8.23 -1.81 2.02
N GLU A 9 -7.23 -1.30 2.72
CA GLU A 9 -7.40 -0.47 3.91
C GLU A 9 -7.71 0.97 3.45
N ILE A 10 -8.86 1.52 3.86
CA ILE A 10 -9.28 2.88 3.52
C ILE A 10 -9.38 3.70 4.80
N PRO A 11 -8.75 4.90 4.88
CA PRO A 11 -8.86 5.75 6.05
C PRO A 11 -10.30 6.24 6.25
N SER A 12 -10.63 6.59 7.50
CA SER A 12 -11.91 7.21 7.81
C SER A 12 -11.74 8.72 7.97
N LYS A 13 -12.87 9.43 8.12
CA LYS A 13 -12.85 10.88 8.34
C LYS A 13 -12.06 11.27 9.59
N ASP A 14 -12.20 10.51 10.66
CA ASP A 14 -11.58 10.82 11.96
C ASP A 14 -10.18 10.20 12.10
N TYR A 15 -9.86 9.20 11.29
CA TYR A 15 -8.59 8.49 11.31
C TYR A 15 -7.91 8.59 9.93
N PRO A 16 -7.03 9.59 9.75
CA PRO A 16 -6.34 9.80 8.49
C PRO A 16 -5.40 8.64 8.16
N TYR A 17 -4.96 8.61 6.90
CA TYR A 17 -4.02 7.61 6.41
C TYR A 17 -2.70 7.64 7.20
N ASP A 18 -2.25 6.45 7.61
CA ASP A 18 -0.99 6.24 8.31
C ASP A 18 -0.12 5.27 7.49
N PRO A 19 0.90 5.77 6.76
CA PRO A 19 1.77 4.94 5.94
C PRO A 19 2.52 3.86 6.72
N SER A 20 2.69 4.01 8.04
CA SER A 20 3.38 3.02 8.86
C SER A 20 2.54 1.75 9.09
N LYS A 21 1.22 1.86 8.92
CA LYS A 21 0.25 0.78 9.07
C LYS A 21 -0.07 0.05 7.77
N ASP A 22 0.26 0.65 6.63
CA ASP A 22 -0.01 0.07 5.31
C ASP A 22 0.84 -1.19 5.07
N SER A 23 0.17 -2.34 5.01
CA SER A 23 0.79 -3.64 4.80
C SER A 23 1.35 -3.83 3.38
N ILE A 24 0.77 -3.15 2.38
CA ILE A 24 1.25 -3.16 0.99
C ILE A 24 2.56 -2.37 0.90
N LEU A 25 2.61 -1.15 1.45
CA LEU A 25 3.79 -0.28 1.38
C LEU A 25 5.00 -0.91 2.09
N ARG A 26 4.75 -1.63 3.20
CA ARG A 26 5.79 -2.40 3.89
C ARG A 26 6.41 -3.49 3.02
N ARG A 27 5.61 -4.16 2.19
CA ARG A 27 6.09 -5.19 1.24
C ARG A 27 6.78 -4.56 0.04
N ALA A 28 6.29 -3.41 -0.42
CA ALA A 28 6.86 -2.65 -1.52
C ALA A 28 8.22 -2.03 -1.20
N LYS A 29 8.64 -1.99 0.07
CA LYS A 29 9.93 -1.43 0.47
C LYS A 29 11.07 -2.18 -0.22
N GLY A 30 11.82 -1.45 -1.06
CA GLY A 30 12.92 -2.00 -1.86
C GLY A 30 12.51 -2.66 -3.18
N MET A 31 11.21 -2.66 -3.52
CA MET A 31 10.71 -3.10 -4.83
C MET A 31 10.79 -1.99 -5.89
N TYR A 32 10.89 -0.73 -5.46
CA TYR A 32 11.01 0.43 -6.34
C TYR A 32 12.28 1.22 -6.01
N THR A 33 13.05 1.60 -7.02
CA THR A 33 14.18 2.52 -6.91
C THR A 33 13.75 3.95 -7.24
N ALA A 34 14.58 4.94 -6.91
CA ALA A 34 14.32 6.32 -7.28
C ALA A 34 14.28 6.53 -8.81
N GLU A 35 14.89 5.63 -9.60
CA GLU A 35 14.83 5.67 -11.06
C GLU A 35 13.47 5.22 -11.61
N ASP A 36 12.72 4.38 -10.89
CA ASP A 36 11.38 3.93 -11.30
C ASP A 36 10.33 5.06 -11.29
N PHE A 37 10.62 6.17 -10.61
CA PHE A 37 9.74 7.33 -10.47
C PHE A 37 10.15 8.52 -11.36
N ARG A 38 11.10 8.34 -12.28
CA ARG A 38 11.60 9.39 -13.18
C ARG A 38 10.81 9.50 -14.48
#